data_AF-A0A6G2QZ93-F1
#
_entry.id   AF-A0A6G2QZ93-F1
#
_cell.length_a   1.000
_cell.length_b   1.000
_cell.length_c   1.000
_cell.angle_alpha   90.00
_cell.angle_beta   90.00
_cell.angle_gamma   90.00
#
_symmetry.space_group_name_H-M   'P 1'
#
loop_
_entity.id
_entity.type
_entity.pdbx_description
1 polymer ?
#
loop_
_entity_poly.entity_id
_entity_poly.type
_entity_poly.pdbx_seq_one_letter_code
_entity_poly.pdbx_strand_id
1 'polypeptide(L)'
;VPRDADGRRWIAEQVTEADLPSGLPGPSPDETVGTDELAAAGIALSPGQQIELMLRGDDRLPATTLQTLDLVRVRMARPGAWTDALDTAAANASRRLWARAYADFADAAPESTDAADAARAWSVAVTLVLPAEPHPVA
;
A
#
# COMPACT_ATOMS: atom_id res chain seq x y z
N VAL A 1 4.37 8.79 13.91
CA VAL A 1 5.44 9.24 12.98
C VAL A 1 4.84 9.26 11.59
N PRO A 2 4.83 10.40 10.87
CA PRO A 2 4.41 10.44 9.47
C PRO A 2 5.27 9.47 8.66
N ARG A 3 4.67 8.62 7.83
CA ARG A 3 5.44 7.80 6.88
C ARG A 3 6.20 8.74 5.95
N ASP A 4 7.49 8.46 5.73
CA ASP A 4 8.26 9.13 4.68
C ASP A 4 7.64 8.84 3.29
N ALA A 5 8.03 9.61 2.28
CA ALA A 5 7.45 9.50 0.95
C ALA A 5 7.61 8.09 0.36
N ASP A 6 8.75 7.45 0.63
CA ASP A 6 9.05 6.10 0.15
C ASP A 6 8.17 5.04 0.82
N GLY A 7 7.96 5.12 2.13
CA GLY A 7 7.08 4.22 2.87
C GLY A 7 5.62 4.35 2.45
N ARG A 8 5.16 5.56 2.11
CA ARG A 8 3.81 5.78 1.57
C ARG A 8 3.62 5.13 0.20
N ARG A 9 4.58 5.36 -0.70
CA ARG A 9 4.57 4.78 -2.04
C ARG A 9 4.66 3.26 -1.99
N TRP A 10 5.59 2.73 -1.18
CA TRP A 10 5.76 1.29 -1.03
C TRP A 10 4.48 0.60 -0.56
N ILE A 11 3.81 1.09 0.50
CA ILE A 11 2.58 0.42 0.94
C ILE A 11 1.45 0.57 -0.08
N ALA A 12 1.36 1.70 -0.80
CA ALA A 12 0.38 1.90 -1.85
C ALA A 12 0.52 0.83 -2.95
N GLU A 13 1.75 0.53 -3.39
CA GLU A 13 2.04 -0.53 -4.35
C GLU A 13 1.58 -1.92 -3.85
N GLN A 14 1.66 -2.16 -2.54
CA GLN A 14 1.26 -3.45 -1.96
C GLN A 14 -0.26 -3.62 -1.82
N VAL A 15 -1.05 -2.54 -1.78
CA VAL A 15 -2.51 -2.62 -1.59
C VAL A 15 -3.18 -3.38 -2.74
N THR A 16 -4.11 -4.26 -2.40
CA THR A 16 -4.98 -4.99 -3.34
C THR A 16 -6.45 -4.77 -2.99
N GLU A 17 -7.36 -5.25 -3.84
CA GLU A 17 -8.81 -5.15 -3.61
C GLU A 17 -9.24 -5.75 -2.26
N ALA A 18 -8.58 -6.82 -1.81
CA ALA A 18 -8.89 -7.48 -0.54
C ALA A 18 -8.57 -6.63 0.70
N ASP A 19 -7.76 -5.58 0.55
CA ASP A 19 -7.37 -4.71 1.67
C ASP A 19 -8.32 -3.51 1.84
N LEU A 20 -9.18 -3.26 0.84
CA LEU A 20 -10.03 -2.08 0.79
C LEU A 20 -11.15 -2.18 1.84
N PRO A 21 -11.31 -1.17 2.73
CA PRO A 21 -12.43 -1.15 3.65
C PRO A 21 -13.75 -0.91 2.89
N SER A 22 -14.85 -1.34 3.50
CA SER A 22 -16.18 -0.92 3.05
C SER A 22 -16.36 0.59 3.25
N GLY A 23 -17.04 1.25 2.32
CA GLY A 23 -17.37 2.68 2.45
C GLY A 23 -16.23 3.63 2.11
N LEU A 24 -15.30 3.25 1.22
CA LEU A 24 -14.33 4.19 0.66
C LEU A 24 -15.04 5.38 0.03
N PRO A 25 -14.63 6.63 0.35
CA PRO A 25 -15.21 7.80 -0.28
C PRO A 25 -14.85 7.81 -1.76
N GLY A 26 -15.86 7.95 -2.61
CA GLY A 26 -15.68 8.13 -4.04
C GLY A 26 -14.86 9.38 -4.38
N PRO A 27 -14.42 9.53 -5.64
CA PRO A 27 -13.82 10.77 -6.11
C PRO A 27 -14.82 11.92 -6.05
N SER A 28 -14.34 13.10 -5.67
CA SER A 28 -15.12 14.33 -5.86
C SER A 28 -15.30 14.58 -7.38
N PRO A 29 -16.41 15.19 -7.83
CA PRO A 29 -16.60 15.52 -9.25
C PRO A 29 -15.47 16.34 -9.86
N ASP A 30 -14.83 17.19 -9.05
CA ASP A 30 -13.72 18.05 -9.48
C ASP A 30 -12.33 17.43 -9.19
N GLU A 31 -12.29 16.23 -8.60
CA GLU A 31 -11.03 15.57 -8.30
C GLU A 31 -10.36 15.10 -9.58
N THR A 32 -9.14 15.56 -9.78
CA THR A 32 -8.30 15.18 -10.91
C THR A 32 -6.99 14.56 -10.43
N VAL A 33 -6.44 13.67 -11.26
CA VAL A 33 -5.16 12.99 -11.06
C VAL A 33 -4.22 13.35 -12.22
N GLY A 34 -2.98 13.70 -11.89
CA GLY A 34 -1.94 13.96 -12.89
C GLY A 34 -1.30 12.69 -13.40
N THR A 35 -0.72 12.76 -14.59
CA THR A 35 0.10 11.68 -15.19
C THR A 35 1.27 11.27 -14.28
N ASP A 36 1.95 12.23 -13.67
CA ASP A 36 3.04 11.97 -12.72
C ASP A 36 2.56 11.23 -11.46
N GLU A 37 1.36 11.55 -10.97
CA GLU A 37 0.77 10.89 -9.80
C GLU A 37 0.40 9.44 -10.10
N LEU A 38 -0.11 9.19 -11.31
CA LEU A 38 -0.42 7.85 -11.80
C LEU A 38 0.84 7.03 -12.01
N ALA A 39 1.87 7.62 -12.63
CA ALA A 39 3.17 6.97 -12.81
C ALA A 39 3.84 6.65 -11.46
N ALA A 40 3.79 7.58 -10.50
CA ALA A 40 4.32 7.37 -9.16
C ALA A 40 3.58 6.27 -8.38
N ALA A 41 2.32 6.00 -8.73
CA ALA A 41 1.52 4.90 -8.20
C ALA A 41 1.63 3.60 -9.04
N GLY A 42 2.48 3.57 -10.07
CA GLY A 42 2.67 2.41 -10.95
C GLY A 42 1.46 2.10 -11.85
N ILE A 43 0.57 3.07 -12.06
CA ILE A 43 -0.66 2.90 -12.84
C ILE A 43 -0.38 3.24 -14.29
N ALA A 44 -0.54 2.24 -15.16
CA ALA A 44 -0.46 2.43 -16.60
C ALA A 44 -1.79 2.98 -17.13
N LEU A 45 -1.70 4.03 -17.95
CA LEU A 45 -2.86 4.59 -18.64
C LEU A 45 -3.36 3.64 -19.73
N SER A 46 -4.68 3.44 -19.79
CA SER A 46 -5.31 2.79 -20.94
C SER A 46 -5.24 3.68 -22.19
N PRO A 47 -5.34 3.11 -23.41
CA PRO A 47 -5.37 3.91 -24.64
C PRO A 47 -6.47 4.98 -24.65
N GLY A 48 -7.65 4.68 -24.09
CA GLY A 48 -8.75 5.65 -23.99
C GLY A 48 -8.39 6.84 -23.09
N GLN A 49 -7.73 6.58 -21.96
CA GLN A 49 -7.26 7.63 -21.05
C GLN A 49 -6.12 8.46 -21.66
N GLN A 50 -5.23 7.85 -22.44
CA GLN A 50 -4.20 8.57 -23.19
C GLN A 50 -4.82 9.55 -24.21
N ILE A 51 -5.86 9.11 -24.94
CA ILE A 51 -6.59 9.97 -25.87
C ILE A 51 -7.30 11.10 -25.12
N GLU A 52 -7.95 10.80 -23.99
CA GLU A 52 -8.61 11.83 -23.17
C GLU A 52 -7.63 12.91 -22.69
N LEU A 53 -6.44 12.51 -22.22
CA LEU A 53 -5.37 13.44 -21.84
C LEU A 53 -4.96 14.35 -23.01
N MET A 54 -4.76 13.77 -24.19
CA MET A 54 -4.41 14.53 -25.39
C MET A 54 -5.50 15.54 -25.79
N LEU A 55 -6.78 15.20 -25.57
CA LEU A 55 -7.90 16.09 -25.89
C LEU A 55 -8.08 17.23 -24.88
N ARG A 56 -7.75 16.99 -23.60
CA ARG A 56 -7.81 18.03 -22.55
C ARG A 56 -6.63 18.99 -22.60
N GLY A 57 -5.43 18.46 -22.84
CA GLY A 57 -4.19 19.24 -22.92
C GLY A 57 -3.69 19.81 -21.58
N ASP A 58 -4.21 19.34 -20.45
CA ASP A 58 -3.84 19.79 -19.10
C ASP A 58 -3.07 18.74 -18.29
N ASP A 59 -2.74 17.59 -18.90
CA ASP A 59 -2.09 16.43 -18.29
C ASP A 59 -2.83 15.84 -17.06
N ARG A 60 -4.15 16.05 -16.99
CA ARG A 60 -4.98 15.63 -15.85
C ARG A 60 -6.16 14.78 -16.32
N LEU A 61 -6.45 13.71 -15.57
CA LEU A 61 -7.63 12.88 -15.75
C LEU A 61 -8.62 13.09 -14.60
N PRO A 62 -9.94 13.04 -14.84
CA PRO A 62 -10.91 12.96 -13.77
C PRO A 62 -10.68 11.66 -12.97
N ALA A 63 -10.65 11.78 -11.65
CA ALA A 63 -10.49 10.63 -10.77
C ALA A 63 -11.65 9.63 -10.89
N THR A 64 -12.81 10.07 -11.39
CA THR A 64 -13.97 9.21 -11.72
C THR A 64 -13.68 8.19 -12.84
N THR A 65 -12.62 8.38 -13.63
CA THR A 65 -12.20 7.43 -14.66
C THR A 65 -11.33 6.28 -14.11
N LEU A 66 -10.88 6.38 -12.86
CA LEU A 66 -10.05 5.36 -12.22
C LEU A 66 -10.89 4.27 -11.57
N GLN A 67 -10.35 3.05 -11.57
CA GLN A 67 -10.86 2.00 -10.70
C GLN A 67 -10.62 2.37 -9.23
N THR A 68 -11.46 1.85 -8.34
CA THR A 68 -11.38 2.19 -6.89
C THR A 68 -10.00 1.88 -6.30
N LEU A 69 -9.40 0.74 -6.66
CA LEU A 69 -8.06 0.37 -6.20
C LEU A 69 -7.00 1.38 -6.66
N ASP A 70 -7.03 1.76 -7.93
CA ASP A 70 -6.08 2.71 -8.51
C ASP A 70 -6.21 4.09 -7.87
N LEU A 71 -7.44 4.54 -7.64
CA LEU A 71 -7.70 5.78 -6.91
C LEU A 71 -7.13 5.74 -5.49
N VAL A 72 -7.28 4.63 -4.77
CA VAL A 72 -6.71 4.43 -3.43
C VAL A 72 -5.18 4.49 -3.48
N ARG A 73 -4.54 3.79 -4.43
CA ARG A 73 -3.08 3.80 -4.58
C ARG A 73 -2.53 5.20 -4.85
N VAL A 74 -3.16 5.96 -5.75
CA VAL A 74 -2.78 7.36 -6.03
C VAL A 74 -2.93 8.20 -4.77
N ARG A 75 -4.07 8.13 -4.08
CA ARG A 75 -4.32 8.91 -2.85
C ARG A 75 -3.35 8.56 -1.72
N MET A 76 -2.92 7.30 -1.61
CA MET A 76 -1.93 6.87 -0.63
C MET A 76 -0.51 7.36 -0.96
N ALA A 77 -0.15 7.38 -2.24
CA ALA A 77 1.17 7.86 -2.70
C ALA A 77 1.30 9.39 -2.59
N ARG A 78 0.19 10.14 -2.64
CA ARG A 78 0.18 11.60 -2.53
C ARG A 78 0.80 12.09 -1.21
N PRO A 79 1.46 13.26 -1.22
CA PRO A 79 1.84 13.95 0.01
C PRO A 79 0.60 14.34 0.83
N GLY A 80 0.68 14.20 2.15
CA GLY A 80 -0.39 14.58 3.06
C GLY A 80 -0.69 13.50 4.10
N ALA A 81 -1.56 13.84 5.06
CA ALA A 81 -2.10 12.86 5.98
C ALA A 81 -3.09 11.95 5.24
N TRP A 82 -3.05 10.66 5.56
CA TRP A 82 -4.07 9.73 5.10
C TRP A 82 -5.37 9.95 5.87
N THR A 83 -6.48 9.64 5.21
CA THR A 83 -7.76 9.53 5.90
C THR A 83 -7.82 8.18 6.63
N ASP A 84 -8.71 8.06 7.62
CA ASP A 84 -8.90 6.81 8.37
C ASP A 84 -9.16 5.59 7.46
N ALA A 85 -9.83 5.81 6.32
CA ALA A 85 -10.08 4.75 5.34
C ALA A 85 -8.80 4.29 4.62
N LEU A 86 -7.89 5.22 4.29
CA LEU A 86 -6.58 4.90 3.70
C LEU A 86 -5.65 4.28 4.74
N ASP A 87 -5.68 4.73 5.99
CA ASP A 87 -4.97 4.09 7.10
C ASP A 87 -5.47 2.67 7.35
N THR A 88 -6.78 2.43 7.25
CA THR A 88 -7.38 1.10 7.35
C THR A 88 -6.92 0.19 6.20
N ALA A 89 -6.91 0.69 4.96
CA ALA A 89 -6.39 -0.05 3.82
C ALA A 89 -4.90 -0.41 3.99
N ALA A 90 -4.08 0.56 4.44
CA ALA A 90 -2.67 0.32 4.75
C ALA A 90 -2.49 -0.74 5.84
N ALA A 91 -3.31 -0.70 6.90
CA ALA A 91 -3.27 -1.66 7.98
C ALA A 91 -3.66 -3.07 7.51
N ASN A 92 -4.68 -3.19 6.67
CA ASN A 92 -5.10 -4.48 6.09
C ASN A 92 -4.01 -5.06 5.19
N ALA A 93 -3.43 -4.25 4.30
CA ALA A 93 -2.31 -4.67 3.45
C ALA A 93 -1.12 -5.11 4.29
N SER A 94 -0.77 -4.37 5.34
CA SER A 94 0.32 -4.72 6.26
C SER A 94 0.06 -6.06 6.96
N ARG A 95 -1.16 -6.32 7.45
CA ARG A 95 -1.53 -7.61 8.06
C ARG A 95 -1.44 -8.75 7.06
N ARG A 96 -1.89 -8.55 5.82
CA ARG A 96 -1.81 -9.55 4.75
C ARG A 96 -0.37 -9.88 4.38
N LEU A 97 0.48 -8.86 4.21
CA LEU A 97 1.91 -9.05 3.95
C LEU A 97 2.60 -9.80 5.09
N TRP A 98 2.27 -9.46 6.33
CA TRP A 98 2.83 -10.14 7.50
C TRP A 98 2.40 -11.60 7.59
N ALA A 99 1.10 -11.88 7.36
CA ALA A 99 0.58 -13.24 7.34
C ALA A 99 1.23 -14.08 6.21
N ARG A 100 1.46 -13.47 5.04
CA ARG A 100 2.18 -14.11 3.94
C ARG A 100 3.64 -14.40 4.30
N ALA A 101 4.34 -13.44 4.89
CA ALA A 101 5.73 -13.65 5.32
C ALA A 101 5.85 -14.76 6.36
N TYR A 102 4.90 -14.85 7.30
CA TYR A 102 4.84 -15.97 8.24
C TYR A 102 4.57 -17.30 7.54
N ALA A 103 3.64 -17.34 6.57
CA ALA A 103 3.35 -18.55 5.80
C ALA A 103 4.57 -19.03 5.00
N ASP A 104 5.28 -18.11 4.32
CA ASP A 104 6.50 -18.42 3.57
C ASP A 104 7.62 -18.92 4.53
N PHE A 105 7.73 -18.34 5.72
CA PHE A 105 8.65 -18.81 6.76
C PHE A 105 8.30 -20.22 7.26
N ALA A 106 7.02 -20.49 7.52
CA ALA A 106 6.55 -21.78 8.00
C ALA A 106 6.70 -22.88 6.94
N ASP A 107 6.48 -22.56 5.67
CA ASP A 107 6.67 -23.48 4.53
C ASP A 107 8.15 -23.85 4.33
N ALA A 108 9.06 -22.94 4.65
CA ALA A 108 10.51 -23.19 4.61
C ALA A 108 11.05 -23.94 5.85
N ALA A 109 10.23 -24.20 6.87
CA ALA A 109 10.67 -24.88 8.08
C ALA A 109 10.97 -26.38 7.81
N PRO A 110 11.92 -26.99 8.54
CA PRO A 110 12.17 -28.43 8.42
C PRO A 110 10.89 -29.24 8.68
N GLU A 111 10.67 -30.34 7.95
CA GLU A 111 9.45 -31.18 8.06
C GLU A 111 9.16 -31.71 9.47
N SER A 112 10.18 -31.75 10.35
CA SER A 112 10.03 -32.14 11.76
C SER A 112 9.51 -31.01 12.67
N THR A 113 9.40 -29.80 12.16
CA THR A 113 8.94 -28.61 12.88
C THR A 113 7.43 -28.57 12.85
N ASP A 114 6.79 -28.61 14.01
CA ASP A 114 5.36 -28.41 14.09
C ASP A 114 4.98 -26.92 14.02
N ALA A 115 3.67 -26.64 13.90
CA ALA A 115 3.18 -25.28 13.78
C ALA A 115 3.48 -24.40 15.02
N ALA A 116 3.57 -25.00 16.22
CA ALA A 116 3.86 -24.26 17.45
C ALA A 116 5.34 -23.88 17.53
N ASP A 117 6.22 -24.75 17.07
CA ASP A 117 7.66 -24.50 16.99
C ASP A 117 7.98 -23.45 15.93
N ALA A 118 7.32 -23.49 14.76
CA ALA A 118 7.44 -22.46 13.73
C ALA A 118 6.97 -21.08 14.26
N ALA A 119 5.84 -21.03 14.96
CA ALA A 119 5.34 -19.80 15.57
C ALA A 119 6.32 -19.22 16.61
N ARG A 120 6.92 -20.08 17.45
CA ARG A 120 7.91 -19.66 18.44
C ARG A 120 9.18 -19.13 17.77
N ALA A 121 9.68 -19.83 16.75
CA ALA A 121 10.85 -19.41 15.99
C ALA A 121 10.63 -18.07 15.28
N TRP A 122 9.47 -17.89 14.64
CA TRP A 122 9.08 -16.61 14.03
C TRP A 122 9.08 -15.48 15.07
N SER A 123 8.48 -15.68 16.24
CA SER A 123 8.47 -14.67 17.30
C SER A 123 9.87 -14.23 17.73
N VAL A 124 10.85 -15.15 17.75
CA VAL A 124 12.25 -14.82 18.07
C VAL A 124 12.94 -14.14 16.89
N ALA A 125 12.71 -14.61 15.66
CA ALA A 125 13.30 -13.99 14.47
C ALA A 125 12.89 -12.52 14.33
N VAL A 126 11.63 -12.21 14.60
CA VAL A 126 11.09 -10.85 14.50
C VAL A 126 11.79 -9.90 15.49
N THR A 127 12.08 -10.34 16.72
CA THR A 127 12.79 -9.50 17.71
C THR A 127 14.25 -9.26 17.36
N LEU A 128 14.87 -10.13 16.55
CA LEU A 128 16.26 -9.97 16.10
C LEU A 128 16.39 -9.02 14.90
N VAL A 129 15.36 -8.91 14.06
CA VAL A 129 15.36 -8.07 12.85
C VAL A 129 14.93 -6.63 13.16
N LEU A 130 14.10 -6.44 14.19
CA LEU A 130 13.76 -5.10 14.65
C LEU A 130 15.00 -4.45 15.27
N PRO A 131 15.38 -3.22 14.88
CA PRO A 131 16.49 -2.53 15.50
C PRO A 131 16.23 -2.44 17.01
N ALA A 132 17.24 -2.75 17.82
CA ALA A 132 17.19 -2.47 19.25
C ALA A 132 16.76 -1.01 19.41
N GLU A 133 15.75 -0.75 20.26
CA GLU A 133 15.32 0.62 20.55
C GLU A 133 16.57 1.48 20.76
N PRO A 134 16.68 2.67 20.15
CA PRO A 134 17.81 3.55 20.39
C PRO A 134 17.79 3.91 21.88
N HIS A 135 18.55 3.18 22.68
CA HIS A 135 18.78 3.51 24.07
C HIS A 135 19.43 4.90 24.07
N PRO A 136 18.87 5.88 24.80
CA PRO A 136 19.51 7.18 24.92
C PRO A 136 20.90 6.95 25.51
N VAL A 137 21.93 7.28 24.74
CA VAL A 137 23.29 7.33 25.25
C VAL A 137 23.34 8.57 26.14
N ALA A 138 23.33 8.34 27.45
CA ALA A 138 23.49 9.38 28.46
C ALA A 138 24.86 10.05 28.37
#